data_AF-A0A7S1Q208-F1
#
_entry.id   AF-A0A7S1Q208-F1
#
_cell.length_a   1.000
_cell.length_b   1.000
_cell.length_c   1.000
_cell.angle_alpha   90.00
_cell.angle_beta   90.00
_cell.angle_gamma   90.00
#
_symmetry.space_group_name_H-M   'P 1'
#
loop_
_entity.id
_entity.type
_entity.pdbx_description
1 polymer ?
#
loop_
_entity_poly.entity_id
_entity_poly.type
_entity_poly.pdbx_seq_one_letter_code
_entity_poly.pdbx_strand_id
1 'polypeptide(L)'
;MLLLDRRADPNVADLLGETPLFEAVANASLDIAAALLLRKADPMKQSPTGSSAFEQAEEGLMQTLLAVFQGEEYDDMAGNTLFDALGPQIQRGMSMHLRERQALHEMAAMRAMSAPAHGSIAEE
;
A
#
# COMPACT_ATOMS: atom_id res chain seq x y z
N MET A 1 -28.90 -15.92 4.12
CA MET A 1 -28.58 -14.78 3.25
C MET A 1 -27.20 -14.28 3.69
N LEU A 2 -26.14 -14.65 2.98
CA LEU A 2 -24.75 -14.34 3.34
C LEU A 2 -24.26 -13.30 2.33
N LEU A 3 -24.16 -12.04 2.75
CA LEU A 3 -23.80 -10.94 1.88
C LEU A 3 -22.30 -11.03 1.58
N LEU A 4 -21.98 -11.51 0.38
CA LEU A 4 -20.66 -11.56 -0.23
C LEU A 4 -20.19 -10.13 -0.55
N ASP A 5 -19.78 -9.35 0.44
CA ASP A 5 -19.25 -8.01 0.17
C ASP A 5 -17.77 -8.05 -0.18
N ARG A 6 -17.50 -8.44 -1.43
CA ARG A 6 -16.24 -8.17 -2.14
C ARG A 6 -16.05 -6.68 -2.49
N ARG A 7 -16.92 -5.79 -1.99
CA ARG A 7 -16.89 -4.33 -2.22
C ARG A 7 -16.79 -3.49 -0.93
N ALA A 8 -16.52 -4.10 0.21
CA ALA A 8 -16.26 -3.32 1.42
C ALA A 8 -15.06 -2.39 1.15
N ASP A 9 -15.31 -1.08 1.18
CA ASP A 9 -14.27 -0.07 1.06
C ASP A 9 -13.43 -0.11 2.35
N PRO A 10 -12.13 -0.46 2.27
CA PRO A 10 -11.30 -0.61 3.45
C PRO A 10 -10.98 0.72 4.14
N ASN A 11 -11.38 1.85 3.54
CA ASN A 11 -11.20 3.19 4.10
C ASN A 11 -12.44 3.70 4.85
N VAL A 12 -13.49 2.89 4.96
CA VAL A 12 -14.68 3.24 5.73
C VAL A 12 -14.31 3.28 7.19
N ALA A 13 -14.40 4.47 7.77
CA ALA A 13 -14.17 4.67 9.18
C ALA A 13 -15.28 4.04 10.03
N ASP A 14 -14.92 3.62 11.25
CA ASP A 14 -15.84 3.08 12.23
C ASP A 14 -16.69 4.18 12.91
N LEU A 15 -17.38 3.85 14.00
CA LEU A 15 -18.20 4.81 14.75
C LEU A 15 -17.38 5.89 15.47
N LEU A 16 -16.10 5.61 15.74
CA LEU A 16 -15.14 6.57 16.30
C LEU A 16 -14.43 7.38 15.23
N GLY A 17 -14.68 7.09 13.96
CA GLY A 17 -14.05 7.72 12.80
C GLY A 17 -12.69 7.13 12.45
N GLU A 18 -12.27 6.05 13.09
CA GLU A 18 -10.99 5.38 12.85
C GLU A 18 -11.10 4.45 11.65
N THR A 19 -10.08 4.45 10.79
CA THR A 19 -10.06 3.52 9.66
C THR A 19 -9.68 2.12 10.14
N PRO A 20 -10.14 1.05 9.48
CA PRO A 20 -9.74 -0.32 9.78
C PRO A 20 -8.21 -0.49 9.78
N LEU A 21 -7.51 0.27 8.94
CA LEU A 21 -6.05 0.26 8.88
C LEU A 21 -5.41 0.95 10.08
N PHE A 22 -5.97 2.08 10.55
CA PHE A 22 -5.51 2.75 11.77
C PHE A 22 -5.59 1.80 12.98
N GLU A 23 -6.73 1.14 13.14
CA GLU A 23 -6.94 0.13 14.20
C GLU A 23 -5.96 -1.05 14.09
N ALA A 24 -5.71 -1.54 12.88
CA ALA A 24 -4.73 -2.62 12.68
C ALA A 24 -3.31 -2.20 13.07
N VAL A 25 -2.94 -0.94 12.79
CA VAL A 25 -1.64 -0.37 13.22
C VAL A 25 -1.59 -0.21 14.73
N ALA A 26 -2.63 0.38 15.35
CA ALA A 26 -2.70 0.58 16.79
C ALA A 26 -2.62 -0.74 17.58
N ASN A 27 -3.20 -1.82 17.03
CA ASN A 27 -3.15 -3.17 17.59
C ASN A 27 -1.91 -3.97 17.17
N ALA A 28 -0.91 -3.35 16.51
CA ALA A 28 0.30 -4.00 15.99
C ALA A 28 0.04 -5.27 15.14
N SER A 29 -1.10 -5.31 14.44
CA SER A 29 -1.59 -6.48 13.73
C SER A 29 -1.13 -6.48 12.27
N LEU A 30 0.10 -6.92 12.04
CA LEU A 30 0.77 -6.93 10.73
C LEU A 30 -0.04 -7.61 9.62
N ASP A 31 -0.54 -8.82 9.85
CA ASP A 31 -1.30 -9.57 8.84
C ASP A 31 -2.60 -8.85 8.44
N ILE A 32 -3.28 -8.23 9.42
CA ILE A 32 -4.52 -7.49 9.18
C ILE A 32 -4.22 -6.20 8.40
N ALA A 33 -3.20 -5.45 8.81
CA ALA A 33 -2.76 -4.25 8.11
C ALA A 33 -2.39 -4.57 6.66
N ALA A 34 -1.62 -5.64 6.43
CA ALA A 34 -1.22 -6.06 5.09
C ALA A 34 -2.42 -6.50 4.23
N ALA A 35 -3.39 -7.21 4.81
CA ALA A 35 -4.61 -7.59 4.10
C ALA A 35 -5.44 -6.36 3.66
N LEU A 36 -5.51 -5.33 4.51
CA LEU A 36 -6.20 -4.07 4.20
C LEU A 36 -5.48 -3.28 3.11
N LEU A 37 -4.14 -3.19 3.18
CA LEU A 37 -3.33 -2.52 2.14
C LEU A 37 -3.46 -3.21 0.78
N LEU A 38 -3.49 -4.55 0.74
CA LEU A 38 -3.78 -5.32 -0.47
C LEU A 38 -5.17 -5.01 -1.06
N ARG A 39 -6.10 -4.51 -0.24
CA ARG A 39 -7.43 -4.03 -0.66
C ARG A 39 -7.46 -2.54 -1.00
N LYS A 40 -6.31 -1.86 -1.04
CA LYS A 40 -6.16 -0.42 -1.28
C LYS A 40 -6.67 0.45 -0.13
N ALA A 41 -6.45 0.00 1.10
CA ALA A 41 -6.53 0.88 2.25
C ALA A 41 -5.47 1.99 2.15
N ASP A 42 -5.85 3.20 2.52
CA ASP A 42 -5.02 4.39 2.49
C ASP A 42 -4.41 4.64 3.88
N PRO A 43 -3.09 4.44 4.05
CA PRO A 43 -2.42 4.67 5.32
C PRO A 43 -2.28 6.15 5.68
N MET A 44 -2.47 7.07 4.73
CA MET A 44 -2.44 8.52 4.94
C MET A 44 -3.78 9.07 5.40
N LYS A 45 -4.85 8.27 5.36
CA LYS A 45 -6.17 8.72 5.77
C LYS A 45 -6.17 9.02 7.27
N GLN A 46 -6.43 10.28 7.60
CA GLN A 46 -6.44 10.77 8.97
C GLN A 46 -7.68 10.29 9.71
N SER A 47 -7.47 9.90 10.97
CA SER A 47 -8.55 9.73 11.94
C SER A 47 -9.07 11.10 12.42
N PRO A 48 -10.16 11.15 13.21
CA PRO A 48 -10.68 12.39 13.77
C PRO A 48 -9.73 13.08 14.74
N THR A 49 -8.73 12.38 15.28
CA THR A 49 -7.69 12.98 16.11
C THR A 49 -6.60 13.67 15.27
N GLY A 50 -6.65 13.54 13.94
CA GLY A 50 -5.73 14.15 12.99
C GLY A 50 -4.53 13.26 12.63
N SER A 51 -4.40 12.09 13.28
CA SER A 51 -3.31 11.13 13.02
C SER A 51 -3.71 10.09 11.99
N SER A 52 -2.78 9.76 11.10
CA SER A 52 -2.93 8.69 10.11
C SER A 52 -2.35 7.36 10.62
N ALA A 53 -2.68 6.26 9.95
CA ALA A 53 -2.13 4.95 10.28
C ALA A 53 -0.60 4.92 10.09
N PHE A 54 -0.08 5.70 9.14
CA PHE A 54 1.36 5.84 8.92
C PHE A 54 2.07 6.57 10.04
N GLU A 55 1.52 7.67 10.53
CA GLU A 55 2.10 8.43 11.64
C GLU A 55 2.06 7.65 12.95
N GLN A 56 1.07 6.78 13.13
CA GLN A 56 0.93 5.93 14.31
C GLN A 56 1.94 4.76 14.34
N ALA A 57 2.52 4.39 13.20
CA ALA A 57 3.48 3.29 13.13
C ALA A 57 4.87 3.72 13.64
N GLU A 58 5.12 3.51 14.93
CA GLU A 58 6.41 3.81 15.58
C GLU A 58 7.48 2.75 15.25
N GLU A 59 8.08 2.89 14.06
CA GLU A 59 9.22 2.11 13.55
C GLU A 59 9.06 0.58 13.43
N GLY A 60 9.96 -0.05 12.66
CA GLY A 60 10.00 -1.50 12.48
C GLY A 60 9.09 -2.04 11.36
N LEU A 61 8.64 -3.29 11.50
CA LEU A 61 7.96 -4.03 10.43
C LEU A 61 6.67 -3.36 9.95
N MET A 62 5.93 -2.69 10.84
CA MET A 62 4.72 -1.96 10.45
C MET A 62 5.06 -0.79 9.54
N GLN A 63 6.09 0.01 9.89
CA GLN A 63 6.53 1.12 9.05
C GLN A 63 7.05 0.62 7.70
N THR A 64 7.84 -0.46 7.69
CA THR A 64 8.29 -1.09 6.44
C THR A 64 7.11 -1.54 5.58
N LEU A 65 6.10 -2.16 6.18
CA LEU A 65 4.89 -2.59 5.48
C LEU A 65 4.18 -1.40 4.83
N LEU A 66 3.96 -0.31 5.57
CA LEU A 66 3.31 0.87 5.03
C LEU A 66 4.14 1.52 3.90
N ALA A 67 5.46 1.64 4.09
CA ALA A 67 6.40 2.18 3.10
C ALA A 67 6.37 1.38 1.78
N VAL A 68 6.38 0.04 1.86
CA VAL A 68 6.28 -0.86 0.70
C VAL A 68 5.06 -0.55 -0.16
N PHE A 69 3.89 -0.37 0.47
CA PHE A 69 2.63 -0.07 -0.22
C PHE A 69 2.48 1.39 -0.65
N GLN A 70 3.19 2.32 -0.01
CA GLN A 70 3.30 3.72 -0.45
C GLN A 70 4.25 3.91 -1.64
N GLY A 71 5.06 2.89 -1.97
CA GLY A 71 6.06 3.02 -3.03
C GLY A 71 7.34 3.70 -2.59
N GLU A 72 7.56 3.81 -1.29
CA GLU A 72 8.84 4.26 -0.75
C GLU A 72 9.90 3.16 -0.88
N GLU A 73 11.16 3.58 -0.96
CA GLU A 73 12.28 2.66 -0.86
C GLU A 73 12.32 2.07 0.55
N TYR A 74 12.52 0.77 0.62
CA TYR A 74 12.69 0.03 1.85
C TYR A 74 13.98 -0.77 1.76
N ASP A 75 14.58 -1.04 2.92
CA ASP A 75 15.78 -1.86 3.00
C ASP A 75 15.48 -3.34 2.71
N ASP A 76 16.34 -4.01 1.94
CA ASP A 76 16.14 -5.42 1.54
C ASP A 76 16.05 -6.36 2.75
N MET A 77 16.80 -6.11 3.82
CA MET A 77 16.75 -6.92 5.05
C MET A 77 15.42 -6.71 5.77
N ALA A 78 14.95 -5.47 5.88
CA ALA A 78 13.64 -5.18 6.46
C ALA A 78 12.50 -5.80 5.64
N GLY A 79 12.59 -5.74 4.31
CA GLY A 79 11.65 -6.36 3.38
C GLY A 79 11.58 -7.88 3.55
N ASN A 80 12.73 -8.55 3.60
CA ASN A 80 12.77 -10.01 3.83
C ASN A 80 12.20 -10.38 5.20
N THR A 81 12.54 -9.63 6.24
CA THR A 81 12.02 -9.86 7.60
C THR A 81 10.50 -9.65 7.65
N LEU A 82 9.99 -8.64 6.95
CA LEU A 82 8.56 -8.41 6.79
C LEU A 82 7.90 -9.59 6.09
N PHE A 83 8.45 -10.08 4.98
CA PHE A 83 7.92 -11.24 4.27
C PHE A 83 7.85 -12.47 5.19
N ASP A 84 8.91 -12.75 5.95
CA ASP A 84 8.98 -13.89 6.87
C ASP A 84 7.99 -13.77 8.04
N ALA A 85 7.69 -12.55 8.50
CA ALA A 85 6.72 -12.30 9.56
C ALA A 85 5.26 -12.45 9.11
N LEU A 86 4.98 -12.34 7.82
CA LEU A 86 3.61 -12.38 7.28
C LEU A 86 3.13 -13.82 7.02
N GLY A 87 1.82 -14.04 7.19
CA GLY A 87 1.19 -15.30 6.87
C GLY A 87 1.28 -15.67 5.37
N PRO A 88 1.27 -16.97 5.01
CA PRO A 88 1.51 -17.45 3.64
C PRO A 88 0.49 -16.94 2.61
N GLN A 89 -0.72 -16.64 3.05
CA GLN A 89 -1.76 -16.03 2.20
C GLN A 89 -1.44 -14.58 1.83
N ILE A 90 -0.90 -13.82 2.78
CA ILE A 90 -0.53 -12.41 2.58
C ILE A 90 0.73 -12.32 1.73
N GLN A 91 1.73 -13.16 2.01
CA GLN A 91 2.94 -13.26 1.19
C GLN A 91 2.62 -13.42 -0.30
N ARG A 92 1.70 -14.35 -0.65
CA ARG A 92 1.26 -14.55 -2.04
C ARG A 92 0.61 -13.29 -2.63
N GLY A 93 -0.26 -12.64 -1.87
CA GLY A 93 -0.91 -11.39 -2.29
C GLY A 93 0.11 -10.28 -2.53
N MET A 94 1.08 -10.13 -1.62
CA MET A 94 2.13 -9.12 -1.69
C MET A 94 3.09 -9.37 -2.86
N SER A 95 3.50 -10.62 -3.10
CA SER A 95 4.31 -10.98 -4.26
C SER A 95 3.59 -10.68 -5.58
N MET A 96 2.27 -10.89 -5.65
CA MET A 96 1.47 -10.54 -6.83
C MET A 96 1.41 -9.03 -7.03
N HIS A 97 1.12 -8.28 -5.95
CA HIS A 97 1.05 -6.82 -5.98
C HIS A 97 2.37 -6.17 -6.42
N LEU A 98 3.51 -6.60 -5.88
CA LEU A 98 4.82 -6.07 -6.24
C LEU A 98 5.18 -6.34 -7.70
N ARG A 99 4.87 -7.55 -8.20
CA ARG A 99 5.06 -7.89 -9.62
C ARG A 99 4.18 -7.03 -10.54
N GLU A 100 2.91 -6.84 -10.18
CA GLU A 100 2.01 -5.97 -10.93
C GLU A 100 2.52 -4.53 -10.97
N ARG A 101 2.98 -3.99 -9.83
CA ARG A 101 3.56 -2.65 -9.75
C ARG A 101 4.82 -2.52 -10.62
N GLN A 102 5.71 -3.49 -10.55
CA GLN A 102 6.93 -3.51 -11.36
C GLN A 102 6.60 -3.57 -12.87
N ALA A 103 5.68 -4.45 -13.27
CA ALA A 103 5.25 -4.54 -14.66
C ALA A 103 4.62 -3.23 -15.16
N LEU A 104 3.79 -2.58 -14.34
CA LEU A 104 3.21 -1.27 -14.66
C LEU A 104 4.29 -0.18 -14.81
N HIS A 105 5.30 -0.19 -13.94
CA HIS A 105 6.41 0.75 -14.00
C HIS A 105 7.26 0.54 -15.27
N GLU A 106 7.60 -0.71 -15.60
CA GLU A 106 8.32 -1.06 -16.83
C GLU A 106 7.52 -0.68 -18.08
N MET A 107 6.21 -0.95 -18.11
CA MET A 107 5.33 -0.53 -19.19
C MET A 107 5.26 0.99 -19.36
N ALA A 108 5.17 1.73 -18.25
CA ALA A 108 5.17 3.19 -18.27
C ALA A 108 6.50 3.74 -18.83
N ALA A 109 7.63 3.16 -18.44
CA ALA A 109 8.95 3.50 -18.98
C ALA A 109 9.04 3.23 -20.49
N MET A 110 8.59 2.06 -20.96
CA MET A 110 8.56 1.74 -22.40
C MET A 110 7.68 2.71 -23.21
N ARG A 111 6.55 3.14 -22.64
CA ARG A 111 5.67 4.14 -23.27
C ARG A 111 6.34 5.52 -23.35
N ALA A 112 7.08 5.92 -22.32
CA ALA A 112 7.83 7.18 -22.32
C ALA A 112 8.97 7.16 -23.36
N MET A 113 9.65 6.02 -23.53
CA MET A 113 10.73 5.86 -24.53
C MET A 113 10.23 5.81 -25.98
N SER A 114 8.98 5.42 -26.20
CA SER A 114 8.35 5.35 -27.54
C SER A 114 7.53 6.59 -27.90
N ALA A 115 7.36 7.53 -26.97
CA ALA A 115 6.76 8.82 -27.27
C ALA A 115 7.69 9.59 -28.21
N PRO A 116 7.21 10.03 -29.40
CA PRO A 116 8.03 10.88 -30.25
C PRO A 116 8.38 12.14 -29.45
N ALA A 117 9.65 12.51 -29.42
CA ALA A 117 10.06 13.85 -29.01
C ALA A 117 9.36 14.80 -29.99
N HIS A 118 8.16 15.29 -29.63
CA HIS A 118 7.45 16.21 -30.48
C HIS A 118 8.36 17.42 -30.66
N GLY A 119 8.85 17.52 -31.89
CA GLY A 119 9.85 18.48 -32.30
C GLY A 119 9.41 19.87 -31.88
N SER A 120 10.34 20.57 -31.23
CA SER A 120 10.34 22.02 -31.19
C SER A 120 10.50 22.52 -32.62
N ILE A 121 9.40 22.56 -33.36
CA ILE A 121 9.22 23.40 -34.55
C ILE A 121 8.11 24.38 -34.23
N ALA A 122 8.46 25.37 -33.42
CA ALA A 122 7.87 26.70 -33.44
C ALA A 122 9.05 27.68 -33.46
N GLU A 123 9.09 28.78 -34.17
CA GLU A 123 8.25 29.42 -35.19
C GLU A 123 9.18 30.55 -35.70
N GLU A 124 9.17 30.79 -37.01
CA GLU A 124 9.76 31.95 -37.73
C GLU A 124 11.28 32.21 -37.75
#